data_AF-A0A0D6M2E2-F1
#
_entry.id   AF-A0A0D6M2E2-F1
#
_cell.length_a   1.000
_cell.length_b   1.000
_cell.length_c   1.000
_cell.angle_alpha   90.00
_cell.angle_beta   90.00
_cell.angle_gamma   90.00
#
_symmetry.space_group_name_H-M   'P 1'
#
loop_
_entity.id
_entity.type
_entity.pdbx_description
1 polymer ?
#
loop_
_entity_poly.entity_id
_entity_poly.type
_entity_poly.pdbx_seq_one_letter_code
_entity_poly.pdbx_strand_id
1 'polypeptide(L)'
;MQGGDVDWFVAIKLPREADGGWGTSFVYFDPTQEGWIMSPVPVDSYMSAIGATISQIYVADKSRTFTIAYSDGSPSGEAEWGRGHSKGVAAFDTSVGFWMYQLSPTNLIILDWYGYPSTGRRYDIWYDFIAPYFNTPMAVETWRNGYARDLGTTCGLKPNVYDVNYVNLLGRTFANHQDHSKWGVSMNAAVPAVCIGDINRQESQYRRGGGAVCILDQKLWRTFYYSVIEYEECPPFGGGYRT
;
A
#
# COMPACT_ATOMS: atom_id res chain seq x y z
N MET A 1 -11.13 3.79 16.11
CA MET A 1 -12.13 2.97 15.34
C MET A 1 -13.59 3.41 15.63
N GLN A 2 -14.61 2.89 14.90
CA GLN A 2 -16.05 3.25 15.00
C GLN A 2 -16.36 4.76 14.84
N GLY A 3 -15.59 5.48 14.01
CA GLY A 3 -15.81 6.91 13.76
C GLY A 3 -15.35 7.86 14.88
N GLY A 4 -14.72 7.36 15.95
CA GLY A 4 -13.93 8.19 16.86
C GLY A 4 -12.61 8.63 16.23
N ASP A 5 -12.23 9.88 16.47
CA ASP A 5 -11.06 10.55 15.86
C ASP A 5 -9.73 9.90 16.27
N VAL A 6 -8.79 9.84 15.31
CA VAL A 6 -7.39 9.37 15.47
C VAL A 6 -6.48 10.13 14.51
N ASP A 7 -5.22 10.35 14.90
CA ASP A 7 -4.23 11.09 14.08
C ASP A 7 -3.99 10.43 12.71
N TRP A 8 -3.99 9.09 12.68
CA TRP A 8 -3.94 8.26 11.48
C TRP A 8 -4.42 6.85 11.80
N PHE A 9 -4.71 6.06 10.76
CA PHE A 9 -4.92 4.61 10.88
C PHE A 9 -4.46 3.89 9.61
N VAL A 10 -4.24 2.58 9.71
CA VAL A 10 -3.97 1.70 8.58
C VAL A 10 -4.95 0.54 8.61
N ALA A 11 -5.39 0.09 7.43
CA ALA A 11 -6.33 -1.01 7.28
C ALA A 11 -5.91 -1.92 6.11
N ILE A 12 -6.03 -3.24 6.29
CA ILE A 12 -5.83 -4.23 5.22
C ILE A 12 -7.10 -5.06 5.09
N LYS A 13 -7.73 -4.99 3.92
CA LYS A 13 -8.96 -5.74 3.59
C LYS A 13 -8.59 -7.16 3.17
N LEU A 14 -9.14 -8.17 3.84
CA LEU A 14 -8.82 -9.57 3.57
C LEU A 14 -9.20 -9.97 2.13
N PRO A 15 -8.41 -10.81 1.43
CA PRO A 15 -8.87 -11.48 0.22
C PRO A 15 -10.02 -12.44 0.55
N ARG A 16 -10.87 -12.74 -0.43
CA ARG A 16 -12.15 -13.46 -0.22
C ARG A 16 -11.96 -14.83 0.43
N GLU A 17 -10.87 -15.49 0.04
CA GLU A 17 -10.48 -16.83 0.46
C GLU A 17 -10.05 -16.86 1.94
N ALA A 18 -9.38 -15.81 2.43
CA ALA A 18 -8.99 -15.66 3.83
C ALA A 18 -10.05 -14.96 4.69
N ASP A 19 -10.98 -14.23 4.08
CA ASP A 19 -12.15 -13.66 4.75
C ASP A 19 -13.12 -14.75 5.22
N GLY A 20 -13.25 -15.83 4.43
CA GLY A 20 -14.28 -16.85 4.65
C GLY A 20 -15.69 -16.37 4.27
N GLY A 21 -15.77 -15.32 3.45
CA GLY A 21 -17.00 -14.58 3.18
C GLY A 21 -16.99 -13.89 1.81
N TRP A 22 -17.28 -12.58 1.81
CA TRP A 22 -17.38 -11.77 0.59
C TRP A 22 -16.08 -11.02 0.25
N GLY A 23 -15.06 -11.11 1.09
CA GLY A 23 -13.84 -10.30 1.00
C GLY A 23 -14.05 -8.88 1.51
N THR A 24 -14.93 -8.67 2.49
CA THR A 24 -15.31 -7.34 3.00
C THR A 24 -14.86 -7.06 4.44
N SER A 25 -14.43 -8.08 5.21
CA SER A 25 -13.76 -7.84 6.49
C SER A 25 -12.35 -7.27 6.29
N PHE A 26 -11.87 -6.51 7.26
CA PHE A 26 -10.53 -5.94 7.26
C PHE A 26 -9.92 -5.94 8.67
N VAL A 27 -8.59 -5.99 8.73
CA VAL A 27 -7.84 -5.67 9.95
C VAL A 27 -7.52 -4.19 10.00
N TYR A 28 -7.38 -3.66 11.21
CA TYR A 28 -7.21 -2.24 11.51
C TYR A 28 -6.10 -2.04 12.55
N PHE A 29 -5.37 -0.93 12.40
CA PHE A 29 -4.36 -0.42 13.33
C PHE A 29 -4.49 1.10 13.44
N ASP A 30 -4.40 1.63 14.66
CA ASP A 30 -4.22 3.06 14.94
C ASP A 30 -3.16 3.27 16.07
N PRO A 31 -2.68 4.50 16.32
CA PRO A 31 -1.69 4.79 17.37
C PRO A 31 -2.06 4.36 18.80
N THR A 32 -3.33 4.07 19.10
CA THR A 32 -3.79 3.73 20.45
C THR A 32 -3.57 2.26 20.83
N GLN A 33 -3.32 1.38 19.85
CA GLN A 33 -3.24 -0.08 20.01
C GLN A 33 -1.82 -0.65 19.75
N GLU A 34 -1.69 -1.97 19.95
CA GLU A 34 -0.58 -2.80 19.46
C GLU A 34 -1.14 -3.95 18.62
N GLY A 35 -0.47 -4.31 17.53
CA GLY A 35 -0.91 -5.37 16.62
C GLY A 35 -2.17 -5.03 15.82
N TRP A 36 -2.54 -5.93 14.91
CA TRP A 36 -3.81 -5.85 14.19
C TRP A 36 -4.99 -6.18 15.11
N ILE A 37 -6.15 -5.57 14.86
CA ILE A 37 -7.45 -6.07 15.35
C ILE A 37 -8.44 -6.15 14.18
N MET A 38 -9.37 -7.11 14.22
CA MET A 38 -10.46 -7.18 13.23
C MET A 38 -11.42 -6.00 13.41
N SER A 39 -11.88 -5.40 12.31
CA SER A 39 -13.01 -4.49 12.38
C SER A 39 -14.30 -5.25 12.76
N PRO A 40 -15.15 -4.70 13.66
CA PRO A 40 -16.43 -5.31 14.02
C PRO A 40 -17.51 -5.15 12.93
N VAL A 41 -17.23 -4.38 11.88
CA VAL A 41 -18.13 -4.12 10.75
C VAL A 41 -17.36 -4.21 9.43
N PRO A 42 -18.00 -4.63 8.32
CA PRO A 42 -17.34 -4.74 7.02
C PRO A 42 -17.00 -3.37 6.42
N VAL A 43 -16.09 -3.34 5.44
CA VAL A 43 -15.53 -2.12 4.83
C VAL A 43 -16.56 -1.25 4.09
N ASP A 44 -17.67 -1.83 3.65
CA ASP A 44 -18.81 -1.16 3.02
C ASP A 44 -19.79 -0.52 4.02
N SER A 45 -19.61 -0.76 5.32
CA SER A 45 -20.38 -0.09 6.37
C SER A 45 -19.90 1.35 6.59
N TYR A 46 -20.85 2.29 6.66
CA TYR A 46 -20.60 3.68 7.06
C TYR A 46 -20.10 3.80 8.52
N MET A 47 -20.26 2.76 9.34
CA MET A 47 -19.73 2.69 10.72
C MET A 47 -18.29 2.16 10.79
N SER A 48 -17.74 1.66 9.67
CA SER A 48 -16.33 1.28 9.59
C SER A 48 -15.43 2.51 9.70
N ALA A 49 -14.16 2.36 10.08
CA ALA A 49 -13.24 3.50 10.13
C ALA A 49 -13.12 4.20 8.76
N ILE A 50 -13.04 3.41 7.69
CA ILE A 50 -13.01 3.89 6.31
C ILE A 50 -14.30 4.63 5.95
N GLY A 51 -15.46 4.02 6.20
CA GLY A 51 -16.77 4.58 5.90
C GLY A 51 -17.08 5.87 6.67
N ALA A 52 -16.71 5.92 7.95
CA ALA A 52 -16.91 7.09 8.81
C ALA A 52 -16.06 8.28 8.35
N THR A 53 -14.77 8.07 8.06
CA THR A 53 -13.88 9.14 7.54
C THR A 53 -14.37 9.64 6.18
N ILE A 54 -14.70 8.74 5.23
CA ILE A 54 -15.23 9.15 3.91
C ILE A 54 -16.58 9.89 4.06
N SER A 55 -17.42 9.53 5.02
CA SER A 55 -18.72 10.17 5.24
C SER A 55 -18.63 11.67 5.55
N GLN A 56 -17.54 12.12 6.16
CA GLN A 56 -17.29 13.54 6.47
C GLN A 56 -17.34 14.43 5.21
N ILE A 57 -16.91 13.89 4.05
CA ILE A 57 -16.90 14.61 2.77
C ILE A 57 -18.31 14.96 2.27
N TYR A 58 -19.29 14.09 2.52
CA TYR A 58 -20.66 14.30 2.04
C TYR A 58 -21.42 15.33 2.89
N VAL A 59 -20.98 15.60 4.12
CA VAL A 59 -21.59 16.57 5.04
C VAL A 59 -20.79 17.89 5.17
N ALA A 60 -19.59 17.96 4.60
CA ALA A 60 -18.73 19.15 4.65
C ALA A 60 -19.31 20.36 3.89
N ASP A 61 -19.01 21.57 4.38
CA ASP A 61 -19.37 22.83 3.73
C ASP A 61 -18.50 23.06 2.49
N LYS A 62 -19.06 22.75 1.31
CA LYS A 62 -18.40 22.89 0.01
C LYS A 62 -18.03 24.32 -0.39
N SER A 63 -18.42 25.34 0.38
CA SER A 63 -17.95 26.73 0.22
C SER A 63 -16.65 27.02 0.99
N ARG A 64 -16.24 26.13 1.90
CA ARG A 64 -15.09 26.28 2.80
C ARG A 64 -14.11 25.10 2.80
N THR A 65 -14.57 23.91 2.41
CA THR A 65 -13.77 22.69 2.33
C THR A 65 -13.37 22.39 0.89
N PHE A 66 -12.06 22.27 0.65
CA PHE A 66 -11.51 21.68 -0.56
C PHE A 66 -11.55 20.15 -0.46
N THR A 67 -12.02 19.49 -1.52
CA THR A 67 -12.13 18.02 -1.59
C THR A 67 -11.59 17.52 -2.93
N ILE A 68 -10.80 16.44 -2.88
CA ILE A 68 -10.30 15.70 -4.05
C ILE A 68 -10.44 14.19 -3.84
N ALA A 69 -10.83 13.44 -4.87
CA ALA A 69 -10.79 11.98 -4.90
C ALA A 69 -9.71 11.52 -5.88
N TYR A 70 -9.17 10.30 -5.73
CA TYR A 70 -8.17 9.76 -6.66
C TYR A 70 -8.20 8.23 -6.95
N SER A 71 -7.74 7.81 -8.15
CA SER A 71 -7.56 6.45 -8.74
C SER A 71 -7.42 6.49 -10.27
N ASP A 72 -6.90 5.42 -10.87
CA ASP A 72 -6.84 5.18 -12.30
C ASP A 72 -8.08 4.48 -12.92
N GLY A 73 -9.00 3.96 -12.11
CA GLY A 73 -10.26 3.38 -12.57
C GLY A 73 -11.35 4.44 -12.78
N SER A 74 -12.15 4.31 -13.86
CA SER A 74 -13.30 5.18 -14.15
C SER A 74 -14.63 4.47 -13.84
N PRO A 75 -15.62 5.15 -13.23
CA PRO A 75 -16.98 4.60 -13.10
C PRO A 75 -17.71 4.38 -14.44
N SER A 76 -17.17 4.90 -15.56
CA SER A 76 -17.82 4.89 -16.88
C SER A 76 -16.96 4.29 -17.99
N GLY A 77 -15.91 3.53 -17.68
CA GLY A 77 -15.04 2.90 -18.68
C GLY A 77 -13.81 2.19 -18.10
N GLU A 78 -13.12 1.41 -18.93
CA GLU A 78 -11.90 0.70 -18.53
C GLU A 78 -10.74 1.66 -18.22
N ALA A 79 -9.81 1.22 -17.36
CA ALA A 79 -8.63 2.00 -16.99
C ALA A 79 -7.60 2.03 -18.13
N GLU A 80 -7.23 3.23 -18.59
CA GLU A 80 -6.23 3.39 -19.66
C GLU A 80 -4.83 2.93 -19.21
N TRP A 81 -4.25 2.01 -19.98
CA TRP A 81 -2.97 1.32 -19.69
C TRP A 81 -1.73 2.24 -19.58
N GLY A 82 -1.82 3.49 -20.03
CA GLY A 82 -0.74 4.49 -19.99
C GLY A 82 -0.83 5.51 -18.86
N ARG A 83 -1.84 5.46 -17.99
CA ARG A 83 -2.03 6.43 -16.89
C ARG A 83 -1.37 5.94 -15.59
N GLY A 84 -1.38 6.79 -14.56
CA GLY A 84 -0.92 6.41 -13.23
C GLY A 84 -1.71 5.25 -12.60
N HIS A 85 -1.37 4.86 -11.37
CA HIS A 85 -2.05 3.79 -10.62
C HIS A 85 -2.53 4.22 -9.22
N SER A 86 -2.40 5.53 -8.92
CA SER A 86 -2.54 6.11 -7.59
C SER A 86 -3.97 6.43 -7.18
N LYS A 87 -4.38 6.04 -5.96
CA LYS A 87 -5.78 6.07 -5.50
C LYS A 87 -5.98 6.56 -4.06
N GLY A 88 -7.14 7.11 -3.73
CA GLY A 88 -7.47 7.64 -2.39
C GLY A 88 -8.56 8.72 -2.37
N VAL A 89 -8.64 9.49 -1.28
CA VAL A 89 -9.47 10.71 -1.16
C VAL A 89 -8.87 11.67 -0.12
N ALA A 90 -9.04 12.98 -0.27
CA ALA A 90 -8.61 13.98 0.70
C ALA A 90 -9.63 15.12 0.82
N ALA A 91 -9.73 15.70 2.02
CA ALA A 91 -10.58 16.85 2.29
C ALA A 91 -9.93 17.75 3.36
N PHE A 92 -9.91 19.05 3.11
CA PHE A 92 -9.26 20.06 3.96
C PHE A 92 -10.07 21.36 4.00
N ASP A 93 -10.12 22.01 5.16
CA ASP A 93 -10.49 23.42 5.28
C ASP A 93 -9.27 24.29 5.60
N THR A 94 -9.48 25.50 6.10
CA THR A 94 -8.42 26.45 6.49
C THR A 94 -7.63 26.06 7.75
N SER A 95 -7.95 24.94 8.39
CA SER A 95 -7.47 24.57 9.73
C SER A 95 -7.22 23.07 9.94
N VAL A 96 -8.05 22.20 9.37
CA VAL A 96 -7.98 20.74 9.55
C VAL A 96 -8.31 20.01 8.25
N GLY A 97 -7.99 18.72 8.21
CA GLY A 97 -8.38 17.84 7.12
C GLY A 97 -7.73 16.47 7.22
N PHE A 98 -8.01 15.61 6.25
CA PHE A 98 -7.46 14.26 6.19
C PHE A 98 -7.09 13.85 4.76
N TRP A 99 -6.21 12.86 4.66
CA TRP A 99 -5.84 12.20 3.42
C TRP A 99 -5.88 10.69 3.62
N MET A 100 -6.75 10.00 2.88
CA MET A 100 -6.83 8.54 2.85
C MET A 100 -6.17 8.02 1.58
N TYR A 101 -5.11 7.24 1.75
CA TYR A 101 -4.34 6.64 0.66
C TYR A 101 -4.87 5.24 0.31
N GLN A 102 -4.79 4.87 -0.98
CA GLN A 102 -5.11 3.56 -1.55
C GLN A 102 -6.59 3.09 -1.51
N LEU A 103 -7.54 4.01 -1.77
CA LEU A 103 -8.98 3.71 -1.98
C LEU A 103 -9.37 3.62 -3.46
N SER A 104 -10.24 2.70 -3.86
CA SER A 104 -10.77 2.62 -5.24
C SER A 104 -12.15 3.31 -5.37
N PRO A 105 -12.47 4.27 -6.30
CA PRO A 105 -11.60 5.10 -7.19
C PRO A 105 -12.02 6.59 -7.60
N THR A 106 -11.08 7.54 -7.98
CA THR A 106 -10.98 8.37 -9.27
C THR A 106 -10.08 9.68 -9.26
N ASN A 107 -8.88 9.68 -9.90
CA ASN A 107 -7.74 10.64 -10.25
C ASN A 107 -6.91 11.63 -9.31
N LEU A 108 -5.58 11.34 -9.09
CA LEU A 108 -4.38 12.19 -8.63
C LEU A 108 -4.21 12.78 -7.16
N ILE A 109 -3.07 12.99 -6.41
CA ILE A 109 -1.60 12.59 -6.18
C ILE A 109 -1.30 12.75 -4.61
N ILE A 110 -0.25 13.20 -3.83
CA ILE A 110 1.11 13.90 -3.82
C ILE A 110 1.91 13.63 -2.48
N LEU A 111 3.27 13.52 -2.45
CA LEU A 111 4.18 13.83 -1.29
C LEU A 111 5.66 14.15 -1.74
N ASP A 112 6.52 14.70 -0.87
CA ASP A 112 7.78 15.41 -1.25
C ASP A 112 9.01 14.55 -1.66
N TRP A 113 9.23 14.40 -2.97
CA TRP A 113 10.54 14.54 -3.65
C TRP A 113 10.34 14.59 -5.18
N TYR A 114 10.56 15.75 -5.81
CA TYR A 114 10.41 15.88 -7.27
C TYR A 114 11.69 15.47 -8.02
N GLY A 115 11.69 14.26 -8.57
CA GLY A 115 12.74 13.77 -9.48
C GLY A 115 12.15 13.08 -10.70
N TYR A 116 11.83 13.85 -11.76
CA TYR A 116 11.36 13.29 -13.03
C TYR A 116 12.56 12.87 -13.91
N PRO A 117 12.83 11.58 -14.15
CA PRO A 117 13.99 11.14 -14.91
C PRO A 117 13.85 11.50 -16.40
N SER A 118 14.91 12.09 -16.98
CA SER A 118 14.94 12.56 -18.38
C SER A 118 14.88 11.45 -19.45
N THR A 119 14.81 10.19 -19.04
CA THR A 119 14.52 9.05 -19.91
C THR A 119 13.54 8.11 -19.21
N GLY A 120 12.51 7.65 -19.92
CA GLY A 120 11.50 6.70 -19.43
C GLY A 120 12.04 5.28 -19.27
N ARG A 121 13.06 5.11 -18.43
CA ARG A 121 13.66 3.83 -18.06
C ARG A 121 12.73 3.06 -17.12
N ARG A 122 12.88 1.73 -17.15
CA ARG A 122 12.24 0.82 -16.21
C ARG A 122 12.87 1.02 -14.83
N TYR A 123 12.07 1.38 -13.84
CA TYR A 123 12.48 1.57 -12.44
C TYR A 123 11.48 0.92 -11.49
N ASP A 124 11.96 0.22 -10.47
CA ASP A 124 11.13 -0.29 -9.38
C ASP A 124 11.09 0.75 -8.25
N ILE A 125 9.90 1.24 -7.88
CA ILE A 125 9.79 2.23 -6.79
C ILE A 125 10.41 1.73 -5.48
N TRP A 126 10.37 0.42 -5.23
CA TRP A 126 10.90 -0.20 -4.03
C TRP A 126 12.42 -0.28 -4.05
N TYR A 127 13.01 -0.95 -5.04
CA TYR A 127 14.47 -1.15 -5.14
C TYR A 127 15.22 0.10 -5.60
N ASP A 128 14.63 0.95 -6.45
CA ASP A 128 15.34 2.11 -6.99
C ASP A 128 15.28 3.36 -6.11
N PHE A 129 14.23 3.52 -5.30
CA PHE A 129 13.99 4.73 -4.50
C PHE A 129 13.78 4.46 -3.00
N ILE A 130 12.79 3.65 -2.60
CA ILE A 130 12.39 3.49 -1.19
C ILE A 130 13.49 2.82 -0.34
N ALA A 131 13.96 1.64 -0.74
CA ALA A 131 14.99 0.90 0.01
C ALA A 131 16.34 1.66 0.09
N PRO A 132 16.80 2.36 -0.99
CA PRO A 132 17.92 3.29 -0.90
C PRO A 132 17.69 4.50 0.02
N TYR A 133 16.50 5.12 0.00
CA TYR A 133 16.19 6.30 0.81
C TYR A 133 16.27 5.99 2.32
N PHE A 134 15.69 4.86 2.75
CA PHE A 134 15.79 4.37 4.13
C PHE A 134 17.10 3.62 4.43
N ASN A 135 17.95 3.41 3.42
CA ASN A 135 19.18 2.61 3.46
C ASN A 135 19.01 1.26 4.18
N THR A 136 17.92 0.56 3.88
CA THR A 136 17.52 -0.68 4.56
C THR A 136 16.91 -1.67 3.55
N PRO A 137 17.13 -2.99 3.68
CA PRO A 137 16.41 -3.97 2.88
C PRO A 137 14.92 -3.94 3.22
N MET A 138 14.05 -4.20 2.25
CA MET A 138 12.59 -4.19 2.42
C MET A 138 12.00 -5.55 2.03
N ALA A 139 11.05 -6.08 2.80
CA ALA A 139 10.12 -7.09 2.31
C ALA A 139 8.86 -6.39 1.81
N VAL A 140 8.38 -6.75 0.62
CA VAL A 140 7.30 -6.04 -0.08
C VAL A 140 6.24 -7.03 -0.57
N GLU A 141 5.00 -6.82 -0.13
CA GLU A 141 3.81 -7.48 -0.65
C GLU A 141 3.26 -6.65 -1.81
N THR A 142 3.09 -7.24 -3.00
CA THR A 142 2.28 -6.65 -4.09
C THR A 142 1.57 -7.73 -4.89
N TRP A 143 0.50 -7.35 -5.59
CA TRP A 143 -0.31 -8.27 -6.38
C TRP A 143 0.44 -8.82 -7.61
N ARG A 144 0.79 -10.11 -7.57
CA ARG A 144 1.56 -10.83 -8.60
C ARG A 144 0.73 -11.71 -9.55
N ASN A 145 -0.59 -11.45 -9.67
CA ASN A 145 -1.51 -12.22 -10.54
C ASN A 145 -1.80 -11.55 -11.91
N GLY A 146 -0.95 -10.60 -12.34
CA GLY A 146 -1.09 -9.96 -13.65
C GLY A 146 -0.37 -10.72 -14.76
N TYR A 147 -0.84 -10.61 -16.02
CA TYR A 147 -0.25 -11.24 -17.21
C TYR A 147 1.20 -10.83 -17.55
N ALA A 148 1.80 -9.93 -16.79
CA ALA A 148 3.15 -9.45 -17.00
C ALA A 148 4.16 -10.20 -16.13
N ARG A 149 5.42 -10.27 -16.58
CA ARG A 149 6.50 -10.85 -15.78
C ARG A 149 6.67 -10.07 -14.47
N ASP A 150 6.69 -10.77 -13.35
CA ASP A 150 7.08 -10.21 -12.06
C ASP A 150 8.53 -9.73 -12.08
N LEU A 151 8.88 -8.80 -11.18
CA LEU A 151 10.28 -8.39 -11.01
C LEU A 151 11.07 -9.42 -10.22
N GLY A 152 10.45 -10.08 -9.23
CA GLY A 152 11.09 -11.01 -8.32
C GLY A 152 11.90 -10.29 -7.23
N THR A 153 12.37 -11.06 -6.26
CA THR A 153 13.35 -10.56 -5.28
C THR A 153 14.57 -9.99 -5.98
N THR A 154 14.89 -8.73 -5.66
CA THR A 154 15.90 -7.93 -6.34
C THR A 154 17.04 -7.60 -5.38
N CYS A 155 18.23 -8.13 -5.66
CA CYS A 155 19.39 -8.05 -4.79
C CYS A 155 20.63 -7.56 -5.55
N GLY A 156 21.56 -6.87 -4.87
CA GLY A 156 22.81 -6.44 -5.49
C GLY A 156 23.47 -5.22 -4.84
N LEU A 157 23.65 -4.15 -5.61
CA LEU A 157 24.39 -2.94 -5.23
C LEU A 157 23.60 -1.95 -4.35
N LYS A 158 22.28 -2.14 -4.26
CA LYS A 158 21.37 -1.38 -3.39
C LYS A 158 20.84 -2.32 -2.30
N PRO A 159 20.27 -1.80 -1.19
CA PRO A 159 19.59 -2.65 -0.21
C PRO A 159 18.54 -3.54 -0.87
N ASN A 160 18.55 -4.83 -0.54
CA ASN A 160 17.73 -5.83 -1.23
C ASN A 160 16.23 -5.55 -1.04
N VAL A 161 15.43 -5.86 -2.06
CA VAL A 161 13.97 -5.87 -1.97
C VAL A 161 13.47 -7.28 -2.22
N TYR A 162 12.89 -7.87 -1.18
CA TYR A 162 12.34 -9.21 -1.18
C TYR A 162 10.84 -9.17 -1.53
N ASP A 163 10.39 -9.98 -2.48
CA ASP A 163 8.95 -10.18 -2.70
C ASP A 163 8.39 -11.11 -1.62
N VAL A 164 7.32 -10.66 -0.95
CA VAL A 164 6.55 -11.50 -0.03
C VAL A 164 5.74 -12.53 -0.83
N ASN A 165 5.70 -13.76 -0.33
CA ASN A 165 4.92 -14.87 -0.89
C ASN A 165 3.62 -15.09 -0.11
N TYR A 166 3.71 -15.06 1.23
CA TYR A 166 2.59 -15.33 2.13
C TYR A 166 2.53 -14.30 3.27
N VAL A 167 1.32 -13.83 3.54
CA VAL A 167 0.98 -12.91 4.63
C VAL A 167 0.00 -13.61 5.59
N ASN A 168 0.17 -13.40 6.90
CA ASN A 168 -0.82 -13.80 7.92
C ASN A 168 -1.39 -12.58 8.64
N LEU A 169 -2.72 -12.46 8.63
CA LEU A 169 -3.46 -11.45 9.39
C LEU A 169 -4.37 -12.15 10.39
N LEU A 170 -3.96 -12.12 11.67
CA LEU A 170 -4.72 -12.68 12.80
C LEU A 170 -5.10 -14.15 12.62
N GLY A 171 -4.13 -14.99 12.24
CA GLY A 171 -4.31 -16.42 12.02
C GLY A 171 -4.81 -16.79 10.62
N ARG A 172 -5.17 -15.80 9.78
CA ARG A 172 -5.63 -16.00 8.41
C ARG A 172 -4.46 -15.80 7.44
N THR A 173 -3.93 -16.89 6.87
CA THR A 173 -2.86 -16.83 5.86
C THR A 173 -3.43 -16.76 4.43
N PHE A 174 -2.82 -15.94 3.57
CA PHE A 174 -3.09 -15.85 2.14
C PHE A 174 -1.80 -15.57 1.35
N ALA A 175 -1.88 -15.71 0.03
CA ALA A 175 -0.77 -15.49 -0.89
C ALA A 175 -0.88 -14.18 -1.67
N ASN A 176 0.28 -13.65 -2.09
CA ASN A 176 0.44 -12.40 -2.85
C ASN A 176 -0.40 -12.27 -4.15
N HIS A 177 -0.82 -13.37 -4.77
CA HIS A 177 -1.67 -13.36 -5.96
C HIS A 177 -3.17 -13.22 -5.65
N GLN A 178 -3.54 -13.31 -4.37
CA GLN A 178 -4.90 -13.13 -3.85
C GLN A 178 -5.13 -11.71 -3.29
N ASP A 179 -4.10 -11.07 -2.74
CA ASP A 179 -4.18 -9.71 -2.20
C ASP A 179 -3.85 -8.64 -3.25
N HIS A 180 -4.65 -7.57 -3.28
CA HIS A 180 -4.44 -6.39 -4.13
C HIS A 180 -3.68 -5.26 -3.44
N SER A 181 -3.40 -5.41 -2.14
CA SER A 181 -2.57 -4.52 -1.33
C SER A 181 -1.15 -4.43 -1.89
N LYS A 182 -0.47 -3.32 -1.53
CA LYS A 182 0.88 -2.99 -1.99
C LYS A 182 1.56 -2.27 -0.84
N TRP A 183 2.42 -2.97 -0.12
CA TRP A 183 3.07 -2.44 1.06
C TRP A 183 4.45 -3.03 1.24
N GLY A 184 5.33 -2.29 1.89
CA GLY A 184 6.68 -2.73 2.20
C GLY A 184 7.04 -2.40 3.64
N VAL A 185 7.75 -3.33 4.28
CA VAL A 185 8.27 -3.20 5.64
C VAL A 185 9.79 -3.36 5.63
N SER A 186 10.48 -2.53 6.40
CA SER A 186 11.93 -2.64 6.60
C SER A 186 12.30 -3.96 7.27
N MET A 187 13.35 -4.61 6.78
CA MET A 187 13.94 -5.81 7.39
C MET A 187 14.92 -5.47 8.53
N ASN A 188 15.06 -4.20 8.89
CA ASN A 188 15.91 -3.72 9.97
C ASN A 188 15.07 -3.05 11.07
N ALA A 189 15.04 -3.65 12.26
CA ALA A 189 14.32 -3.13 13.42
C ALA A 189 14.77 -1.74 13.90
N ALA A 190 15.99 -1.30 13.55
CA ALA A 190 16.50 0.05 13.84
C ALA A 190 16.03 1.12 12.84
N VAL A 191 15.37 0.71 11.75
CA VAL A 191 14.74 1.59 10.76
C VAL A 191 13.28 1.13 10.61
N PRO A 192 12.37 1.54 11.52
CA PRO A 192 11.00 0.99 11.59
C PRO A 192 10.07 1.58 10.51
N ALA A 193 10.49 1.48 9.25
CA ALA A 193 9.74 1.97 8.10
C ALA A 193 8.64 0.98 7.67
N VAL A 194 7.43 1.52 7.51
CA VAL A 194 6.32 0.91 6.79
C VAL A 194 5.91 1.86 5.68
N CYS A 195 5.72 1.34 4.47
CA CYS A 195 5.31 2.09 3.29
C CYS A 195 4.10 1.44 2.62
N ILE A 196 3.14 2.26 2.17
CA ILE A 196 1.94 1.87 1.44
C ILE A 196 2.02 2.49 0.04
N GLY A 197 1.89 1.72 -1.04
CA GLY A 197 2.33 2.12 -2.38
C GLY A 197 1.34 1.86 -3.53
N ASP A 198 1.45 2.63 -4.62
CA ASP A 198 0.49 2.52 -5.74
C ASP A 198 0.81 1.39 -6.73
N ILE A 199 2.06 0.96 -6.79
CA ILE A 199 2.64 0.18 -7.88
C ILE A 199 2.91 -1.27 -7.49
N ASN A 200 2.50 -2.23 -8.33
CA ASN A 200 2.90 -3.64 -8.21
C ASN A 200 4.34 -3.86 -8.69
N ARG A 201 5.04 -4.89 -8.18
CA ARG A 201 6.36 -5.31 -8.69
C ARG A 201 6.24 -6.20 -9.93
N GLN A 202 5.69 -5.66 -11.03
CA GLN A 202 5.58 -6.30 -12.35
C GLN A 202 6.08 -5.42 -13.52
N GLU A 203 6.62 -6.01 -14.59
CA GLU A 203 7.23 -5.28 -15.71
C GLU A 203 6.26 -4.38 -16.51
N SER A 204 4.95 -4.66 -16.48
CA SER A 204 3.93 -3.80 -17.10
C SER A 204 3.82 -2.43 -16.41
N GLN A 205 4.19 -2.37 -15.13
CA GLN A 205 3.99 -1.23 -14.26
C GLN A 205 5.03 -0.11 -14.49
N TYR A 206 6.18 -0.45 -15.09
CA TYR A 206 7.29 0.47 -15.39
C TYR A 206 6.91 1.71 -16.23
N ARG A 207 5.71 1.75 -16.83
CA ARG A 207 5.20 2.88 -17.61
C ARG A 207 4.09 3.68 -16.91
N ARG A 208 3.75 3.33 -15.66
CA ARG A 208 2.62 3.90 -14.91
C ARG A 208 3.13 4.65 -13.68
N GLY A 209 2.73 5.92 -13.56
CA GLY A 209 3.10 6.77 -12.42
C GLY A 209 2.38 6.38 -11.13
N GLY A 210 3.08 6.44 -10.00
CA GLY A 210 2.55 6.20 -8.68
C GLY A 210 3.60 6.54 -7.62
N GLY A 211 3.17 6.67 -6.37
CA GLY A 211 4.03 6.95 -5.23
C GLY A 211 3.96 5.86 -4.15
N ALA A 212 4.50 6.20 -2.99
CA ALA A 212 4.23 5.53 -1.73
C ALA A 212 4.18 6.57 -0.60
N VAL A 213 3.35 6.32 0.41
CA VAL A 213 3.38 7.03 1.69
C VAL A 213 4.08 6.15 2.70
N CYS A 214 5.08 6.69 3.39
CA CYS A 214 5.89 5.95 4.35
C CYS A 214 5.87 6.62 5.73
N ILE A 215 5.88 5.81 6.79
CA ILE A 215 5.91 6.23 8.19
C ILE A 215 6.99 5.46 8.96
N LEU A 216 7.62 6.13 9.93
CA LEU A 216 8.53 5.52 10.90
C LEU A 216 7.79 5.35 12.23
N ASP A 217 7.23 4.16 12.48
CA ASP A 217 6.54 3.83 13.74
C ASP A 217 6.88 2.40 14.17
N GLN A 218 7.41 2.23 15.39
CA GLN A 218 7.89 0.93 15.87
C GLN A 218 6.78 -0.11 16.05
N LYS A 219 5.55 0.32 16.41
CA LYS A 219 4.41 -0.56 16.68
C LYS A 219 3.78 -1.03 15.38
N LEU A 220 3.62 -0.12 14.41
CA LEU A 220 3.17 -0.42 13.06
C LEU A 220 4.19 -1.29 12.33
N TRP A 221 5.48 -0.92 12.36
CA TRP A 221 6.57 -1.75 11.82
C TRP A 221 6.54 -3.16 12.37
N ARG A 222 6.46 -3.32 13.71
CA ARG A 222 6.38 -4.63 14.36
C ARG A 222 5.16 -5.42 13.88
N THR A 223 4.02 -4.74 13.73
CA THR A 223 2.75 -5.34 13.28
C THR A 223 2.85 -5.85 11.84
N PHE A 224 3.40 -5.05 10.92
CA PHE A 224 3.62 -5.44 9.52
C PHE A 224 4.72 -6.49 9.36
N TYR A 225 5.82 -6.36 10.09
CA TYR A 225 6.96 -7.30 10.03
C TYR A 225 6.53 -8.72 10.43
N TYR A 226 5.78 -8.87 11.54
CA TYR A 226 5.22 -10.17 11.94
C TYR A 226 3.98 -10.61 11.13
N SER A 227 3.52 -9.81 10.16
CA SER A 227 2.52 -10.26 9.19
C SER A 227 3.15 -10.99 8.00
N VAL A 228 4.46 -10.82 7.75
CA VAL A 228 5.19 -11.58 6.72
C VAL A 228 5.46 -12.99 7.24
N ILE A 229 5.00 -14.02 6.51
CA ILE A 229 5.27 -15.43 6.81
C ILE A 229 6.43 -15.97 5.97
N GLU A 230 6.46 -15.60 4.69
CA GLU A 230 7.45 -16.08 3.73
C GLU A 230 7.73 -14.99 2.70
N TYR A 231 8.98 -14.86 2.29
CA TYR A 231 9.42 -14.04 1.16
C TYR A 231 10.45 -14.82 0.34
N GLU A 232 10.55 -14.51 -0.96
CA GLU A 232 11.54 -15.07 -1.86
C GLU A 232 12.94 -14.55 -1.45
N GLU A 233 13.87 -15.42 -1.00
CA GLU A 233 15.23 -15.00 -0.63
C GLU A 233 16.08 -14.63 -1.86
N CYS A 234 17.19 -13.91 -1.64
CA CYS A 234 18.19 -13.71 -2.70
C CYS A 234 18.78 -15.08 -3.10
N PRO A 235 18.96 -15.37 -4.41
CA PRO A 235 19.63 -16.60 -4.83
C PRO A 235 21.08 -16.62 -4.30
N PRO A 236 21.57 -17.78 -3.80
CA PRO A 236 22.92 -17.87 -3.27
C PRO A 236 23.98 -17.52 -4.33
N PHE A 237 25.04 -16.84 -3.90
CA PHE A 237 26.10 -16.33 -4.78
C PHE A 237 26.69 -17.45 -5.66
N GLY A 238 26.35 -17.40 -6.96
CA GLY A 238 26.64 -18.45 -7.94
C GLY A 238 25.43 -18.90 -8.77
N GLY A 239 24.21 -18.54 -8.36
CA GLY A 239 22.91 -18.94 -8.95
C GLY A 239 22.58 -18.43 -10.37
N GLY A 240 23.55 -18.34 -11.28
CA GLY A 240 23.32 -18.30 -12.73
C GLY A 240 22.74 -17.01 -13.32
N TYR A 241 23.58 -16.19 -13.95
CA TYR A 241 23.12 -15.25 -14.97
C TYR A 241 22.42 -16.02 -16.10
N ARG A 242 21.14 -15.77 -16.33
CA ARG A 242 20.48 -16.15 -17.59
C ARG A 242 20.64 -15.01 -18.60
N THR A 243 21.38 -15.32 -19.67
CA THR A 243 21.59 -14.48 -20.86
C THR A 243 20.31 -14.31 -21.67
#